data_AF-X0UJ71-F1
#
_entry.id   AF-X0UJ71-F1
#
_cell.length_a   1.000
_cell.length_b   1.000
_cell.length_c   1.000
_cell.angle_alpha   90.00
_cell.angle_beta   90.00
_cell.angle_gamma   90.00
#
_symmetry.space_group_name_H-M   'P 1'
#
loop_
_entity.id
_entity.type
_entity.pdbx_description
1 polymer ?
#
loop_
_entity_poly.entity_id
_entity_poly.type
_entity_poly.pdbx_seq_one_letter_code
_entity_poly.pdbx_strand_id
1 'polypeptide(L)'
;MSIIHFLNVLNGDCSIIQHASGHVTAIDVNKAKTETTEDLIRRLAEISTKSYDGSISGNFNQKKYPVNPIEYLKKHNINSVFRFLLTHPDMDHMGGIKDFFAEFNPINFWDTENNEEKDNFNDAGPYNEEDWKFYKNLRDKNP
;
A
#
# COMPACT_ATOMS: atom_id res chain seq x y z
N MET A 1 23.57 9.99 3.56
CA MET A 1 22.90 10.46 2.32
C MET A 1 21.47 9.98 2.38
N SER A 2 20.50 10.81 1.97
CA SER A 2 19.10 10.40 1.92
C SER A 2 18.78 9.77 0.56
N ILE A 3 17.90 8.77 0.54
CA ILE A 3 17.47 8.07 -0.69
C ILE A 3 15.95 7.98 -0.68
N ILE A 4 15.33 8.33 -1.81
CA ILE A 4 13.88 8.23 -2.01
C ILE A 4 13.62 7.12 -3.02
N HIS A 5 12.74 6.19 -2.68
CA HIS A 5 12.31 5.07 -3.51
C HIS A 5 10.85 5.27 -3.87
N PHE A 6 10.54 5.26 -5.16
CA PHE A 6 9.17 5.22 -5.66
C PHE A 6 8.89 3.80 -6.14
N LEU A 7 7.97 3.10 -5.47
CA LEU A 7 7.69 1.71 -5.78
C LEU A 7 6.56 1.67 -6.79
N ASN A 8 6.79 0.94 -7.89
CA ASN A 8 5.70 0.60 -8.82
C ASN A 8 4.80 -0.41 -8.12
N VAL A 9 3.69 0.04 -7.53
CA VAL A 9 2.67 -0.82 -6.93
C VAL A 9 1.49 -1.01 -7.89
N LEU A 10 0.38 -1.58 -7.42
CA LEU A 10 -0.84 -1.68 -8.24
C LEU A 10 -1.57 -0.34 -8.35
N ASN A 11 -2.53 -0.10 -7.48
CA ASN A 11 -3.29 1.14 -7.44
C ASN A 11 -2.68 2.03 -6.35
N GLY A 12 -3.03 3.32 -6.30
CA GLY A 12 -2.42 4.27 -5.38
C GLY A 12 -0.88 4.27 -5.41
N ASP A 13 -0.29 4.55 -4.25
CA ASP A 13 1.11 4.90 -4.12
C ASP A 13 1.85 4.06 -3.06
N CYS A 14 3.18 4.02 -3.19
CA CYS A 14 4.07 3.61 -2.11
C CYS A 14 5.45 4.25 -2.32
N SER A 15 5.86 5.07 -1.37
CA SER A 15 7.17 5.72 -1.38
C SER A 15 7.92 5.48 -0.09
N ILE A 16 9.22 5.22 -0.20
CA ILE A 16 10.10 5.00 0.96
C ILE A 16 11.18 6.08 0.98
N ILE A 17 11.37 6.72 2.13
CA ILE A 17 12.46 7.66 2.36
C ILE A 17 13.42 7.04 3.37
N GLN A 18 14.65 6.79 2.94
CA GLN A 18 15.77 6.53 3.83
C GLN A 18 16.41 7.88 4.17
N HIS A 19 16.32 8.29 5.42
CA HIS A 19 16.89 9.55 5.89
C HIS A 19 18.38 9.39 6.17
N ALA A 20 19.14 10.48 6.03
CA ALA A 20 20.56 10.49 6.41
C ALA A 20 20.81 10.16 7.90
N SER A 21 19.78 10.25 8.76
CA SER A 21 19.83 9.84 10.16
C SER A 21 19.78 8.33 10.38
N GLY A 22 19.52 7.53 9.34
CA GLY A 22 19.26 6.09 9.44
C GLY A 22 17.79 5.73 9.69
N HIS A 23 16.92 6.70 9.92
CA HIS A 23 15.47 6.45 10.00
C HIS A 23 14.87 6.18 8.61
N VAL A 24 13.77 5.43 8.60
CA VAL A 24 12.99 5.14 7.40
C VAL A 24 11.56 5.64 7.56
N THR A 25 11.06 6.34 6.54
CA THR A 25 9.65 6.71 6.42
C THR A 25 9.02 5.96 5.27
N ALA A 26 7.86 5.36 5.50
CA ALA A 26 6.97 4.85 4.46
C ALA A 26 5.82 5.84 4.26
N ILE A 27 5.49 6.14 3.02
CA ILE A 27 4.37 6.99 2.62
C ILE A 27 3.47 6.15 1.72
N ASP A 28 2.26 5.90 2.20
CA ASP A 28 1.28 4.97 1.65
C ASP A 28 1.82 3.55 1.47
N VAL A 29 0.90 2.62 1.32
CA VAL A 29 1.24 1.26 0.97
C VAL A 29 0.10 0.65 0.16
N ASN A 30 0.45 0.14 -1.02
CA ASN A 30 -0.37 -0.84 -1.70
C ASN A 30 0.48 -2.06 -2.00
N LYS A 31 -0.17 -3.20 -2.29
CA LYS A 31 0.51 -4.45 -2.65
C LYS A 31 1.30 -5.09 -1.50
N ALA A 32 1.20 -4.61 -0.25
CA ALA A 32 1.98 -5.11 0.88
C ALA A 32 1.43 -6.37 1.55
N LYS A 33 0.93 -7.30 0.74
CA LYS A 33 0.48 -8.61 1.18
C LYS A 33 1.04 -9.68 0.25
N THR A 34 1.44 -10.80 0.84
CA THR A 34 1.76 -12.02 0.08
C THR A 34 0.54 -12.47 -0.69
N GLU A 35 0.65 -12.55 -2.01
CA GLU A 35 -0.47 -12.96 -2.85
C GLU A 35 -0.86 -14.40 -2.55
N THR A 36 -2.16 -14.62 -2.37
CA THR A 36 -2.69 -15.98 -2.44
C THR A 36 -2.91 -16.37 -3.90
N THR A 37 -3.16 -17.66 -4.13
CA THR A 37 -3.54 -18.16 -5.46
C THR A 37 -4.80 -17.44 -5.97
N GLU A 38 -5.75 -17.14 -5.10
CA GLU A 38 -6.98 -16.42 -5.42
C GLU A 38 -6.70 -14.98 -5.85
N ASP A 39 -5.76 -14.29 -5.19
CA ASP A 39 -5.34 -12.93 -5.57
C ASP A 39 -4.74 -12.91 -6.99
N LEU A 40 -3.93 -13.92 -7.32
CA LEU A 40 -3.38 -14.09 -8.66
C LEU A 40 -4.49 -14.35 -9.69
N ILE A 41 -5.43 -15.24 -9.39
CA ILE A 41 -6.55 -15.56 -10.29
C ILE A 41 -7.40 -14.31 -10.56
N ARG A 42 -7.72 -13.52 -9.53
CA ARG A 42 -8.47 -12.26 -9.69
C ARG A 42 -7.75 -11.29 -10.62
N ARG A 43 -6.45 -11.09 -10.45
CA ARG A 43 -5.66 -10.23 -11.34
C ARG A 43 -5.65 -10.70 -12.78
N LEU A 44 -5.49 -12.01 -12.99
CA LEU A 44 -5.53 -12.57 -14.34
C LEU A 44 -6.89 -12.35 -15.00
N ALA A 45 -7.98 -12.42 -14.23
CA ALA A 45 -9.33 -12.09 -14.70
C ALA A 45 -9.51 -10.59 -14.99
N GLU A 46 -8.95 -9.69 -14.17
CA GLU A 46 -8.97 -8.25 -14.43
C GLU A 46 -8.17 -7.87 -15.69
N ILE A 47 -7.03 -8.53 -15.92
CA ILE A 47 -6.22 -8.33 -17.12
C ILE A 47 -6.96 -8.83 -18.36
N SER A 48 -7.64 -9.98 -18.28
CA SER A 48 -8.36 -10.56 -19.43
C SER A 48 -9.64 -9.81 -19.80
N THR A 49 -10.22 -9.04 -18.86
CA THR A 49 -11.45 -8.27 -19.07
C THR A 49 -11.21 -6.82 -19.49
N LYS A 50 -9.99 -6.28 -19.32
CA LYS A 50 -9.63 -4.94 -19.82
C LYS A 50 -9.45 -4.97 -21.34
N SER A 51 -10.52 -4.60 -22.05
CA SER A 51 -10.46 -4.25 -23.48
C SER A 51 -9.45 -3.12 -23.70
N TYR A 52 -8.65 -3.25 -24.76
CA TYR A 52 -7.65 -2.26 -25.18
C TYR A 52 -8.36 -0.96 -25.59
N ASP A 53 -8.53 -0.05 -24.63
CA ASP A 53 -8.93 1.33 -24.84
C ASP A 53 -7.74 2.05 -25.49
N GLY A 54 -7.91 2.52 -26.72
CA GLY A 54 -6.90 3.26 -27.49
C GLY A 54 -6.58 4.67 -26.95
N SER A 55 -7.02 5.02 -25.74
CA SER A 55 -6.58 6.21 -25.02
C SER A 55 -5.10 6.10 -24.63
N ILE A 56 -4.42 7.23 -24.53
CA ILE A 56 -3.07 7.28 -23.94
C ILE A 56 -3.23 6.93 -22.46
N SER A 57 -3.13 5.63 -22.13
CA SER A 57 -3.23 5.18 -20.75
C SER A 57 -2.02 5.69 -19.97
N GLY A 58 -2.26 6.43 -18.89
CA GLY A 58 -1.21 6.96 -18.01
C GLY A 58 -0.44 5.90 -17.21
N ASN A 59 -0.73 4.61 -17.42
CA ASN A 59 -0.07 3.52 -16.72
C ASN A 59 1.38 3.31 -17.19
N PHE A 60 1.72 3.60 -18.47
CA PHE A 60 3.08 3.36 -19.03
C PHE A 60 3.69 1.97 -18.68
N ASN A 61 2.86 0.94 -18.52
CA ASN A 61 3.21 -0.40 -18.03
C ASN A 61 3.77 -0.49 -16.60
N GLN A 62 3.66 0.55 -15.76
CA GLN A 62 4.15 0.56 -14.38
C GLN A 62 3.47 -0.52 -13.52
N LYS A 63 2.16 -0.75 -13.72
CA LYS A 63 1.40 -1.79 -13.01
C LYS A 63 1.66 -3.22 -13.49
N LYS A 64 2.47 -3.42 -14.54
CA LYS A 64 2.72 -4.76 -15.13
C LYS A 64 3.59 -5.64 -14.23
N TYR A 65 4.46 -5.02 -13.45
CA TYR A 65 5.39 -5.71 -12.54
C TYR A 65 5.34 -5.05 -11.17
N PRO A 66 4.21 -5.15 -10.46
CA PRO A 66 4.03 -4.47 -9.18
C PRO A 66 4.97 -5.08 -8.13
N VAL A 67 5.60 -4.21 -7.36
CA VAL A 67 6.53 -4.54 -6.29
C VAL A 67 5.75 -4.69 -4.99
N ASN A 68 6.01 -5.75 -4.24
CA ASN A 68 5.55 -5.88 -2.86
C ASN A 68 6.46 -5.03 -1.95
N PRO A 69 5.93 -3.99 -1.26
CA PRO A 69 6.75 -3.12 -0.41
C PRO A 69 7.48 -3.86 0.72
N ILE A 70 6.88 -4.90 1.30
CA ILE A 70 7.49 -5.70 2.36
C ILE A 70 8.73 -6.43 1.83
N GLU A 71 8.59 -7.13 0.70
CA GLU A 71 9.69 -7.86 0.07
C GLU A 71 10.80 -6.91 -0.38
N TYR A 72 10.42 -5.74 -0.92
CA TYR A 72 11.36 -4.70 -1.33
C TYR A 72 12.21 -4.22 -0.15
N LEU A 73 11.58 -3.78 0.94
CA LEU A 73 12.27 -3.29 2.13
C LEU A 73 13.24 -4.35 2.70
N LYS A 74 12.78 -5.60 2.82
CA LYS A 74 13.63 -6.73 3.27
C LYS A 74 14.83 -6.95 2.37
N LYS A 75 14.64 -6.96 1.04
CA LYS A 75 15.73 -7.10 0.06
C LYS A 75 16.76 -5.97 0.19
N HIS A 76 16.33 -4.79 0.64
CA HIS A 76 17.18 -3.64 0.89
C HIS A 76 17.72 -3.55 2.33
N ASN A 77 17.60 -4.62 3.13
CA ASN A 77 18.02 -4.69 4.53
C ASN A 77 17.37 -3.63 5.44
N ILE A 78 16.16 -3.20 5.09
CA ILE A 78 15.35 -2.31 5.92
C ILE A 78 14.41 -3.18 6.74
N ASN A 79 14.65 -3.24 8.05
CA ASN A 79 13.92 -4.12 8.96
C ASN A 79 13.05 -3.36 9.97
N SER A 80 13.04 -2.03 9.92
CA SER A 80 12.21 -1.19 10.79
C SER A 80 11.80 0.08 10.06
N VAL A 81 10.61 0.59 10.42
CA VAL A 81 10.07 1.84 9.91
C VAL A 81 9.90 2.80 11.08
N PHE A 82 10.52 3.97 11.00
CA PHE A 82 10.39 5.00 12.04
C PHE A 82 9.02 5.69 11.97
N ARG A 83 8.51 5.92 10.76
CA ARG A 83 7.22 6.58 10.55
C ARG A 83 6.48 6.02 9.34
N PHE A 84 5.19 5.79 9.50
CA PHE A 84 4.25 5.59 8.41
C PHE A 84 3.41 6.86 8.22
N LEU A 85 3.25 7.29 6.97
CA LEU A 85 2.38 8.40 6.57
C LEU A 85 1.31 7.85 5.62
N LEU A 86 0.03 8.04 5.93
CA LEU A 86 -1.07 7.78 4.99
C LEU A 86 -1.55 9.13 4.43
N THR A 87 -1.57 9.26 3.11
CA THR A 87 -1.94 10.53 2.45
C THR A 87 -3.42 10.84 2.55
N HIS A 88 -4.28 9.82 2.43
CA HIS A 88 -5.74 9.89 2.61
C HIS A 88 -6.32 8.48 2.83
N PRO A 89 -7.55 8.35 3.36
CA PRO A 89 -8.16 7.07 3.73
C PRO A 89 -8.76 6.28 2.55
N ASP A 90 -8.31 6.48 1.31
CA ASP A 90 -8.75 5.63 0.20
C ASP A 90 -7.99 4.30 0.20
N MET A 91 -8.73 3.23 -0.11
CA MET A 91 -8.24 1.85 0.05
C MET A 91 -7.05 1.51 -0.85
N ASP A 92 -6.86 2.23 -1.95
CA ASP A 92 -5.73 2.01 -2.85
C ASP A 92 -4.40 2.55 -2.31
N HIS A 93 -4.41 3.29 -1.19
CA HIS A 93 -3.22 3.78 -0.48
C HIS A 93 -2.90 2.99 0.80
N MET A 94 -3.71 1.97 1.14
CA MET A 94 -3.54 1.15 2.34
C MET A 94 -3.67 -0.36 2.10
N GLY A 95 -3.53 -0.81 0.85
CA GLY A 95 -3.57 -2.23 0.50
C GLY A 95 -2.41 -3.02 1.12
N GLY A 96 -2.72 -3.89 2.08
CA GLY A 96 -1.73 -4.63 2.88
C GLY A 96 -1.16 -3.86 4.07
N ILE A 97 -1.80 -2.77 4.51
CA ILE A 97 -1.34 -1.99 5.67
C ILE A 97 -1.25 -2.83 6.96
N LYS A 98 -2.17 -3.77 7.18
CA LYS A 98 -2.16 -4.65 8.35
C LYS A 98 -0.88 -5.50 8.38
N ASP A 99 -0.54 -6.11 7.26
CA ASP A 99 0.65 -6.95 7.11
C ASP A 99 1.92 -6.10 7.19
N PHE A 100 1.91 -4.89 6.62
CA PHE A 100 3.03 -3.95 6.70
C PHE A 100 3.35 -3.55 8.14
N PHE A 101 2.32 -3.23 8.94
CA PHE A 101 2.49 -2.89 10.35
C PHE A 101 2.90 -4.09 11.20
N ALA A 102 2.38 -5.28 10.90
CA ALA A 102 2.80 -6.50 11.58
C ALA A 102 4.29 -6.80 11.34
N GLU A 103 4.79 -6.53 10.13
CA GLU A 103 6.19 -6.77 9.78
C GLU A 103 7.15 -5.73 10.35
N PHE A 104 6.88 -4.43 10.14
CA PHE A 104 7.85 -3.36 10.43
C PHE A 104 7.61 -2.61 11.73
N ASN A 105 6.44 -2.82 12.36
CA ASN A 105 5.99 -2.13 13.56
C ASN A 105 6.33 -0.62 13.58
N PRO A 106 5.78 0.19 12.65
CA PRO A 106 6.07 1.62 12.58
C PRO A 106 5.88 2.33 13.92
N ILE A 107 6.88 3.13 14.33
CA ILE A 107 6.86 3.79 15.64
C ILE A 107 5.87 4.97 15.67
N ASN A 108 5.74 5.68 14.55
CA ASN A 108 4.86 6.83 14.41
C ASN A 108 3.91 6.58 13.23
N PHE A 109 2.64 6.96 13.39
CA PHE A 109 1.63 6.89 12.33
C PHE A 109 0.97 8.25 12.17
N TRP A 110 1.00 8.83 10.98
CA TRP A 110 0.26 10.07 10.66
C TRP A 110 -0.66 9.86 9.47
N ASP A 111 -1.85 10.42 9.55
CA ASP A 111 -2.79 10.57 8.43
C ASP A 111 -3.43 11.97 8.45
N THR A 112 -4.42 12.20 7.59
CA THR A 112 -5.23 13.41 7.60
C THR A 112 -6.35 13.29 8.63
N GLU A 113 -6.70 14.39 9.32
CA GLU A 113 -7.91 14.43 10.15
C GLU A 113 -9.14 14.14 9.27
N ASN A 114 -9.76 12.98 9.47
CA ASN A 114 -10.90 12.51 8.68
C ASN A 114 -11.85 11.65 9.52
N ASN A 115 -13.08 11.52 9.04
CA ASN A 115 -14.12 10.66 9.62
C ASN A 115 -14.66 9.67 8.57
N GLU A 116 -13.81 9.24 7.63
CA GLU A 116 -14.25 8.35 6.56
C GLU A 116 -14.73 7.01 7.11
N GLU A 117 -15.81 6.51 6.53
CA GLU A 117 -16.45 5.26 6.91
C GLU A 117 -16.68 4.38 5.68
N LYS A 118 -16.46 3.07 5.84
CA LYS A 118 -16.68 2.08 4.78
C LYS A 118 -17.35 0.86 5.41
N ASP A 119 -18.63 0.69 5.08
CA ASP A 119 -19.49 -0.33 5.70
C ASP A 119 -19.81 -1.51 4.76
N ASN A 120 -19.58 -1.35 3.45
CA ASN A 120 -19.87 -2.37 2.46
C ASN A 120 -18.62 -2.78 1.67
N PHE A 121 -18.13 -3.99 1.93
CA PHE A 121 -17.02 -4.60 1.19
C PHE A 121 -17.49 -5.59 0.11
N ASN A 122 -18.80 -5.83 -0.03
CA ASN A 122 -19.32 -6.74 -1.05
C ASN A 122 -19.08 -6.20 -2.48
N ASP A 123 -19.01 -4.88 -2.64
CA ASP A 123 -18.73 -4.19 -3.91
C ASP A 123 -17.38 -3.45 -3.89
N ALA A 124 -16.53 -3.66 -2.88
CA ALA A 124 -15.27 -2.92 -2.71
C ALA A 124 -14.14 -3.34 -3.67
N GLY A 125 -14.46 -4.10 -4.72
CA GLY A 125 -13.49 -4.50 -5.73
C GLY A 125 -12.30 -5.29 -5.13
N PRO A 126 -11.05 -4.91 -5.43
CA PRO A 126 -9.86 -5.64 -4.96
C PRO A 126 -9.47 -5.30 -3.51
N TYR A 127 -10.24 -4.48 -2.79
CA TYR A 127 -9.86 -3.97 -1.47
C TYR A 127 -10.20 -4.95 -0.34
N ASN A 128 -9.35 -4.97 0.69
CA ASN A 128 -9.46 -5.89 1.83
C ASN A 128 -10.11 -5.18 3.04
N GLU A 129 -11.20 -5.76 3.54
CA GLU A 129 -11.90 -5.27 4.74
C GLU A 129 -11.02 -5.28 5.99
N GLU A 130 -10.09 -6.24 6.12
CA GLU A 130 -9.19 -6.30 7.27
C GLU A 130 -8.21 -5.13 7.32
N ASP A 131 -7.74 -4.67 6.16
CA ASP A 131 -6.86 -3.50 6.06
C ASP A 131 -7.61 -2.24 6.50
N TRP A 132 -8.87 -2.09 6.07
CA TRP A 132 -9.71 -0.98 6.51
C TRP A 132 -9.95 -0.99 8.02
N LYS A 133 -10.36 -2.15 8.58
CA LYS A 133 -10.59 -2.30 10.01
C LYS A 133 -9.32 -1.98 10.82
N PHE A 134 -8.16 -2.41 10.32
CA PHE A 134 -6.88 -2.11 10.94
C PHE A 134 -6.57 -0.61 10.92
N TYR A 135 -6.67 0.03 9.74
CA TYR A 135 -6.49 1.47 9.58
C TYR A 135 -7.43 2.27 10.48
N LYS A 136 -8.74 1.96 10.47
CA LYS A 136 -9.73 2.65 11.30
C LYS A 136 -9.37 2.58 12.79
N ASN A 137 -8.95 1.41 13.26
CA ASN A 137 -8.49 1.24 14.63
C ASN A 137 -7.18 2.00 14.93
N LEU A 138 -6.28 2.19 13.95
CA LEU A 138 -5.13 3.10 14.12
C LEU A 138 -5.60 4.56 14.24
N ARG A 139 -6.40 5.05 13.28
CA ARG A 139 -6.93 6.41 13.26
C ARG A 139 -7.65 6.76 14.58
N ASP A 140 -8.60 5.92 14.98
CA ASP A 140 -9.47 6.20 16.12
C ASP A 140 -8.74 6.14 17.48
N LYS A 141 -7.58 5.47 17.54
CA LYS A 141 -6.75 5.40 18.76
C LYS A 141 -5.76 6.55 18.89
N ASN A 142 -5.52 7.30 17.82
CA ASN A 142 -4.53 8.37 17.75
C ASN A 142 -3.17 7.97 18.41
N PRO A 143 -2.55 6.86 17.95
CA PRO A 143 -1.37 6.24 18.56
C PRO A 143 -0.09 7.07 18.47
#